data_AF-A0A353T4G7-F1
#
_entry.id   AF-A0A353T4G7-F1
#
_cell.length_a   1.000
_cell.length_b   1.000
_cell.length_c   1.000
_cell.angle_alpha   90.00
_cell.angle_beta   90.00
_cell.angle_gamma   90.00
#
_symmetry.space_group_name_H-M   'P 1'
#
loop_
_entity.id
_entity.type
_entity.pdbx_description
1 polymer ?
#
loop_
_entity_poly.entity_id
_entity_poly.type
_entity_poly.pdbx_seq_one_letter_code
_entity_poly.pdbx_strand_id
1 'polypeptide(L)' 'MNGKKRIILHIDVNSAFLSFEAVHRLQHGATVDVREIPSAVAGSQATRHGIILAKSLPAK' A
#
# COMPACT_ATOMS: atom_id res chain seq x y z
N MET A 1 15.05 -35.88 -22.35
CA MET A 1 14.47 -34.52 -22.37
C MET A 1 14.76 -33.85 -21.03
N ASN A 2 15.68 -32.89 -20.98
CA ASN A 2 15.99 -32.16 -19.74
C ASN A 2 14.82 -31.24 -19.38
N GLY A 3 13.90 -31.73 -18.56
CA GLY A 3 12.85 -30.90 -17.97
C GLY A 3 13.47 -29.92 -16.99
N LYS A 4 13.80 -28.71 -17.44
CA LYS A 4 14.19 -27.62 -16.54
C LYS A 4 13.06 -27.42 -15.51
N LYS A 5 13.39 -27.44 -14.21
CA LYS A 5 12.42 -27.12 -13.15
C LYS A 5 11.85 -25.73 -13.40
N ARG A 6 10.52 -25.62 -13.53
CA ARG A 6 9.81 -24.34 -13.65
C ARG A 6 9.92 -23.61 -12.31
N ILE A 7 10.48 -22.41 -12.33
CA ILE A 7 10.49 -21.49 -11.19
C ILE A 7 9.33 -20.52 -11.40
N ILE A 8 8.48 -20.34 -10.39
CA ILE A 8 7.37 -19.39 -10.39
C ILE A 8 7.65 -18.38 -9.28
N LEU A 9 7.72 -17.10 -9.62
CA LEU A 9 7.82 -16.02 -8.64
C LEU A 9 6.44 -15.41 -8.43
N HIS A 10 5.93 -15.49 -7.21
CA HIS A 10 4.77 -14.70 -6.79
C HIS A 10 5.30 -13.39 -6.21
N ILE A 11 4.92 -12.27 -6.80
CA ILE A 11 5.36 -10.93 -6.39
C ILE A 11 4.10 -10.10 -6.14
N ASP A 12 4.03 -9.47 -4.97
CA ASP A 12 2.99 -8.52 -4.61
C ASP A 12 3.59 -7.22 -4.05
N VAL A 13 2.73 -6.22 -3.85
CA VAL A 13 3.12 -4.93 -3.25
C VAL A 13 2.51 -4.85 -1.85
N ASN A 14 3.35 -4.64 -0.85
CA ASN A 14 2.91 -4.38 0.51
C ASN A 14 2.00 -3.15 0.56
N SER A 15 0.79 -3.31 1.09
CA SER A 15 -0.18 -2.23 1.30
C SER A 15 -0.36 -1.33 0.06
N ALA A 16 -0.55 -1.93 -1.12
CA ALA A 16 -0.46 -1.30 -2.45
C ALA A 16 -1.05 0.14 -2.53
N PHE A 17 -2.31 0.33 -2.16
CA PHE A 17 -2.96 1.65 -2.23
C PHE A 17 -2.26 2.72 -1.38
N LEU A 18 -1.78 2.35 -0.19
CA LEU A 18 -1.06 3.25 0.69
C LEU A 18 0.36 3.52 0.20
N SER A 19 1.03 2.50 -0.33
CA SER A 19 2.37 2.64 -0.90
C SER A 19 2.40 3.59 -2.11
N PHE A 20 1.40 3.51 -2.98
CA PHE A 20 1.28 4.42 -4.13
C PHE A 20 0.91 5.84 -3.69
N GLU A 21 -0.03 5.99 -2.76
CA GLU A 21 -0.41 7.30 -2.21
C GLU A 21 0.77 7.98 -1.50
N ALA A 22 1.59 7.24 -0.77
CA ALA A 22 2.77 7.76 -0.10
C ALA A 22 3.76 8.39 -1.09
N VAL A 23 4.12 7.65 -2.14
CA VAL A 23 5.04 8.15 -3.17
C VAL A 23 4.45 9.36 -3.88
N HIS A 24 3.16 9.30 -4.24
CA HIS A 24 2.46 10.43 -4.86
C HIS A 24 2.52 11.68 -3.98
N ARG A 25 2.22 11.58 -2.68
CA ARG A 25 2.30 12.72 -1.74
C ARG A 25 3.71 13.28 -1.63
N LEU A 26 4.71 12.42 -1.48
CA LEU A 26 6.11 12.85 -1.36
C LEU A 26 6.58 13.59 -2.63
N GLN A 27 6.20 13.09 -3.82
CA GLN A 27 6.48 13.77 -5.09
C GLN A 27 5.81 15.15 -5.19
N HIS A 28 4.72 15.37 -4.47
CA HIS A 28 4.00 16.65 -4.41
C HIS A 28 4.32 17.47 -3.15
N GLY A 29 5.48 17.23 -2.53
CA GLY A 29 6.01 18.08 -1.46
C GLY A 29 5.53 17.74 -0.05
N ALA A 30 4.88 16.60 0.15
CA ALA A 30 4.66 16.11 1.51
C ALA A 30 6.01 15.83 2.18
N THR A 31 6.15 16.28 3.42
CA THR A 31 7.36 16.07 4.24
C THR A 31 7.31 14.79 5.06
N VAL A 32 6.14 14.17 5.14
CA VAL A 32 5.89 12.96 5.93
C VAL A 32 5.54 11.82 5.00
N ASP A 33 6.28 10.73 5.11
CA ASP A 33 5.93 9.47 4.49
C ASP A 33 4.87 8.77 5.34
N VAL A 34 3.66 8.63 4.80
CA VAL A 34 2.55 8.00 5.52
C VAL A 34 2.81 6.51 5.79
N ARG A 35 3.79 5.86 5.15
CA ARG A 35 4.16 4.47 5.44
C ARG A 35 4.79 4.28 6.82
N GLU A 36 5.43 5.34 7.35
CA GLU A 36 6.23 5.29 8.58
C GLU A 36 5.43 5.63 9.84
N ILE A 37 4.17 6.05 9.69
CA ILE A 37 3.28 6.42 10.81
C ILE A 37 2.00 5.60 10.76
N PRO A 38 1.27 5.46 11.89
CA PRO A 38 -0.06 4.86 11.88
C PRO A 38 -1.00 5.62 10.93
N SER A 39 -1.23 5.04 9.76
CA SER A 39 -2.05 5.61 8.69
C SER A 39 -2.80 4.53 7.90
N ALA A 40 -3.85 4.96 7.22
CA ALA A 40 -4.68 4.12 6.36
C ALA A 40 -5.22 4.91 5.16
N VAL A 41 -5.48 4.20 4.06
CA VAL A 41 -6.27 4.68 2.92
C VAL A 41 -7.67 4.09 3.05
N ALA A 42 -8.68 4.96 3.10
CA ALA A 42 -10.08 4.59 3.29
C ALA A 42 -11.00 5.46 2.42
N GLY A 43 -12.24 5.00 2.26
CA GLY A 43 -13.30 5.79 1.62
C GLY A 43 -13.63 7.08 2.38
N SER A 44 -14.47 7.92 1.79
CA SER A 44 -14.86 9.22 2.37
C SER A 44 -15.43 9.05 3.78
N GLN A 45 -14.84 9.78 4.74
CA GLN A 45 -15.32 9.81 6.12
C GLN A 45 -16.77 10.36 6.21
N ALA A 46 -17.12 11.27 5.31
CA ALA A 46 -18.43 11.93 5.31
C ALA A 46 -19.59 10.96 5.04
N THR A 47 -19.36 9.93 4.22
CA THR A 47 -20.41 8.97 3.85
C THR A 47 -20.60 7.87 4.89
N ARG A 48 -19.72 7.76 5.89
CA ARG A 48 -19.77 6.80 7.01
C ARG A 48 -19.89 5.32 6.61
N HIS A 49 -19.67 5.01 5.34
CA HIS A 49 -19.63 3.66 4.76
C HIS A 49 -18.24 3.33 4.17
N GLY A 50 -17.21 4.10 4.55
CA GLY A 50 -15.85 3.90 4.05
C GLY A 50 -15.20 2.65 4.64
N ILE A 51 -14.75 1.74 3.78
CA ILE A 51 -13.91 0.59 4.14
C ILE A 51 -12.44 1.02 4.10
N ILE A 52 -11.61 0.49 5.00
CA ILE A 52 -10.15 0.62 4.91
C ILE A 52 -9.63 -0.29 3.81
N LEU A 53 -9.05 0.28 2.75
CA LEU A 53 -8.50 -0.45 1.60
C LEU A 53 -7.07 -0.90 1.83
N ALA A 54 -6.28 -0.09 2.53
CA ALA A 54 -4.91 -0.41 2.91
C ALA A 54 -4.52 0.34 4.19
N LYS A 55 -3.60 -0.25 4.94
CA LYS A 55 -3.03 0.36 6.15
C LYS A 55 -1.53 0.16 6.21
N SER A 56 -0.85 1.12 6.82
CA SER A 56 0.59 1.08 7.08
C SER A 56 0.93 -0.05 8.04
N LEU A 57 2.21 -0.47 8.08
CA LEU A 57 2.67 -1.48 9.03
C LEU A 57 2.43 -1.07 10.49
N PRO A 58 2.70 0.18 10.92
CA PRO A 58 2.41 0.63 12.29
C PRO A 58 0.93 0.62 12.66
N ALA A 59 0.02 0.63 11.68
CA ALA A 59 -1.42 0.52 11.90
C ALA A 59 -1.92 -0.93 11.81
N LYS A 60 -1.03 -1.92 11.66
CA LYS A 60 -1.41 -3.33 11.53
C LYS A 60 -1.91 -3.92 12.84
#